data_AF-A0ABD4JFI9-F1
#
_entry.id   AF-A0ABD4JFI9-F1
#
_cell.length_a   1.000
_cell.length_b   1.000
_cell.length_c   1.000
_cell.angle_alpha   90.00
_cell.angle_beta   90.00
_cell.angle_gamma   90.00
#
_symmetry.space_group_name_H-M   'P 1'
#
loop_
_entity.id
_entity.type
_entity.pdbx_description
1 polymer ?
#
loop_
_entity_poly.entity_id
_entity_poly.type
_entity_poly.pdbx_seq_one_letter_code
_entity_poly.pdbx_strand_id
1 'polypeptide(L)'
;MKTIQTLMGLKGIDHYMFRKIVFIILLSTIVLLSGGCASKPEMLVRTEYQDVAMPVKCEVTLPQNVEFKETDPQTWIDIGRYHIEVELLLKACVGETR
;
A
#
# COMPACT_ATOMS: atom_id res chain seq x y z
N MET A 1 45.37 10.24 41.19
CA MET A 1 45.21 11.60 40.60
C MET A 1 45.54 11.56 39.10
N LYS A 2 44.84 10.68 38.36
CA LYS A 2 45.14 10.27 36.97
C LYS A 2 44.09 10.77 35.96
N THR A 3 43.19 11.66 36.38
CA THR A 3 41.93 11.91 35.64
C THR A 3 41.80 13.31 35.03
N ILE A 4 42.67 14.25 35.39
CA ILE A 4 42.57 15.65 34.91
C ILE A 4 43.57 15.94 33.76
N GLN A 5 44.65 15.18 33.64
CA GLN A 5 45.68 15.41 32.62
C GLN A 5 45.24 15.09 31.18
N THR A 6 44.24 14.23 30.98
CA THR A 6 43.68 13.93 29.65
C THR A 6 42.75 15.03 29.11
N LEU A 7 42.28 15.96 29.94
CA LEU A 7 41.49 17.13 29.49
C LEU A 7 42.38 18.30 28.99
N MET A 8 43.68 18.26 29.26
CA MET A 8 44.65 19.27 28.79
C MET A 8 45.31 18.95 27.44
N GLY A 9 44.85 17.92 26.71
CA GLY A 9 45.36 17.56 25.38
C GLY A 9 44.69 18.28 24.20
N LEU A 10 43.62 19.05 24.44
CA LEU A 10 42.84 19.72 23.39
C LEU A 10 43.23 21.20 23.19
N LYS A 11 44.29 21.67 23.86
CA LYS A 11 44.74 23.06 23.79
C LYS A 11 45.71 23.26 22.63
N GLY A 12 45.21 23.05 21.41
CA GLY A 12 46.01 23.16 20.18
C GLY A 12 45.35 22.59 18.94
N ILE A 13 44.02 22.72 18.82
CA ILE A 13 43.33 22.35 17.58
C ILE A 13 43.07 23.63 16.80
N ASP A 14 43.88 23.88 15.78
CA ASP A 14 43.63 24.97 14.84
C ASP A 14 42.21 24.84 14.26
N HIS A 15 41.56 25.96 13.96
CA HIS A 15 40.22 25.99 13.35
C HIS A 15 40.14 25.09 12.09
N TYR A 16 41.27 24.96 11.37
CA TYR A 16 41.45 24.05 10.25
C TYR A 16 41.32 22.56 10.62
N MET A 17 41.94 22.14 11.73
CA MET A 17 41.90 20.76 12.22
C MET A 17 40.50 20.41 12.74
N PHE A 18 39.81 21.34 13.41
CA PHE A 18 38.42 21.14 13.83
C PHE A 18 37.48 20.94 12.64
N ARG A 19 37.59 21.79 11.62
CA ARG A 19 36.77 21.69 10.41
C ARG A 19 36.97 20.36 9.67
N LYS A 20 38.21 19.85 9.65
CA LYS A 20 38.52 18.53 9.08
C LYS A 20 37.91 17.38 9.86
N ILE A 21 37.98 17.44 11.19
CA ILE A 21 37.39 16.41 12.06
C ILE A 21 35.88 16.36 11.86
N VAL A 22 35.21 17.52 11.84
CA VAL A 22 33.76 17.60 11.59
C VAL A 22 33.40 17.04 10.21
N PHE A 23 34.20 17.35 9.18
CA PHE A 23 33.97 16.84 7.83
C PHE A 23 34.09 15.31 7.74
N ILE A 24 35.10 14.72 8.40
CA ILE A 24 35.28 13.26 8.44
C ILE A 24 34.12 12.57 9.17
N ILE A 25 33.63 13.16 10.27
CA ILE A 25 32.47 12.65 11.02
C ILE A 25 31.21 12.70 10.15
N LEU A 26 30.99 13.79 9.41
CA LEU A 26 29.83 13.89 8.52
C LEU A 26 29.88 12.87 7.37
N LEU A 27 31.05 12.61 6.80
CA LEU A 27 31.17 11.60 5.75
C LEU A 27 30.92 10.18 6.29
N SER A 28 31.42 9.87 7.48
CA SER A 28 31.21 8.53 8.07
C SER A 28 29.75 8.28 8.42
N THR A 29 29.03 9.29 8.93
CA THR A 29 27.59 9.15 9.21
C THR A 29 26.77 8.96 7.94
N ILE A 30 27.10 9.65 6.85
CA ILE A 30 26.43 9.47 5.55
C ILE A 30 26.62 8.04 5.03
N VAL A 31 27.83 7.49 5.10
CA VAL A 31 28.11 6.11 4.67
C VAL A 31 27.38 5.09 5.55
N LEU A 32 27.34 5.29 6.87
CA LEU A 32 26.63 4.40 7.79
C LEU A 32 25.12 4.44 7.59
N LEU A 33 24.54 5.61 7.30
CA LEU A 33 23.11 5.77 7.06
C LEU A 33 22.70 5.27 5.66
N SER A 34 23.57 5.39 4.66
CA SER A 34 23.31 4.92 3.29
C SER A 34 23.58 3.42 3.07
N GLY A 35 24.46 2.82 3.89
CA GLY A 35 24.78 1.38 3.84
C GLY A 35 23.61 0.45 4.18
N GLY A 36 22.53 0.97 4.76
CA GLY A 36 21.31 0.22 5.09
C GLY A 36 20.39 -0.09 3.91
N CYS A 37 20.63 0.47 2.72
CA CYS A 37 19.75 0.25 1.56
C CYS A 37 20.15 -0.98 0.71
N ALA A 38 21.18 -1.74 1.12
CA ALA A 38 21.61 -2.95 0.43
C ALA A 38 21.10 -4.24 1.08
N SER A 39 20.49 -4.18 2.27
CA SER A 39 19.79 -5.33 2.85
C SER A 39 18.44 -5.48 2.16
N LYS A 40 18.47 -5.91 0.89
CA LYS A 40 17.31 -6.59 0.30
C LYS A 40 17.05 -7.78 1.22
N PRO A 41 15.92 -7.86 1.94
CA PRO A 41 15.50 -9.18 2.37
C PRO A 41 15.43 -9.99 1.08
N GLU A 42 16.18 -11.09 0.99
CA GLU A 42 15.92 -12.10 -0.03
C GLU A 42 14.41 -12.29 0.02
N MET A 43 13.74 -11.88 -1.05
CA MET A 43 12.30 -11.97 -1.13
C MET A 43 12.02 -13.47 -1.18
N LEU A 44 11.89 -14.12 -0.02
CA LEU A 44 10.92 -15.17 0.15
C LEU A 44 9.59 -14.48 -0.14
N VAL A 45 9.27 -14.37 -1.43
CA VAL A 45 7.94 -14.11 -1.92
C VAL A 45 7.15 -15.32 -1.44
N ARG A 46 6.68 -15.25 -0.20
CA ARG A 46 5.58 -16.04 0.27
C ARG A 46 4.43 -15.55 -0.60
N THR A 47 4.18 -16.27 -1.69
CA THR A 47 2.98 -16.07 -2.49
C THR A 47 1.83 -16.39 -1.54
N GLU A 48 1.35 -15.39 -0.79
CA GLU A 48 0.07 -15.54 -0.12
C GLU A 48 -0.94 -15.69 -1.24
N TYR A 49 -1.62 -16.84 -1.24
CA TYR A 49 -2.78 -17.03 -2.07
C TYR A 49 -3.79 -15.98 -1.63
N GLN A 50 -4.04 -15.01 -2.52
CA GLN A 50 -5.06 -14.03 -2.31
C GLN A 50 -6.38 -14.68 -2.70
N ASP A 51 -7.27 -14.86 -1.73
CA ASP A 51 -8.65 -15.27 -1.99
C ASP A 51 -9.33 -14.15 -2.78
N VAL A 52 -9.33 -14.31 -4.10
CA VAL A 52 -10.04 -13.42 -5.02
C VAL A 52 -11.39 -14.03 -5.34
N ALA A 53 -12.45 -13.23 -5.24
CA ALA A 53 -13.78 -13.66 -5.65
C ALA A 53 -13.76 -14.02 -7.14
N MET A 54 -13.90 -15.31 -7.44
CA MET A 54 -13.98 -15.78 -8.82
C MET A 54 -15.44 -15.73 -9.30
N PRO A 55 -15.69 -15.28 -10.55
CA PRO A 55 -17.03 -15.23 -11.09
C PRO A 55 -17.56 -16.67 -11.26
N VAL A 56 -18.70 -16.95 -10.64
CA VAL A 56 -19.43 -18.21 -10.82
C VAL A 56 -20.22 -18.14 -12.13
N LYS A 57 -20.15 -19.20 -12.94
CA LYS A 57 -21.01 -19.31 -14.13
C LYS A 57 -22.42 -19.72 -13.70
N CYS A 58 -23.38 -18.85 -13.96
CA CYS A 58 -24.79 -19.09 -13.72
C CYS A 58 -25.51 -19.42 -15.03
N GLU A 59 -26.22 -20.54 -15.08
CA GLU A 59 -27.15 -20.87 -16.17
C GLU A 59 -28.50 -20.18 -15.92
N VAL A 60 -28.49 -18.85 -15.87
CA VAL A 60 -29.70 -18.04 -15.67
C VAL A 60 -30.01 -17.22 -16.91
N THR A 61 -31.29 -17.18 -17.28
CA THR A 61 -31.76 -16.28 -18.34
C THR A 61 -32.06 -14.94 -17.69
N LEU A 62 -31.31 -13.90 -18.05
CA LEU A 62 -31.55 -12.56 -17.55
C LEU A 62 -32.74 -11.92 -18.28
N PRO A 63 -33.58 -11.14 -17.58
CA PRO A 63 -34.61 -10.33 -18.23
C PRO A 63 -33.99 -9.32 -19.21
N GLN A 64 -34.80 -8.80 -20.13
CA GLN A 64 -34.35 -7.79 -21.08
C GLN A 64 -34.01 -6.48 -20.36
N ASN A 65 -32.84 -5.91 -20.66
CA ASN A 65 -32.44 -4.62 -20.11
C ASN A 65 -33.41 -3.51 -20.50
N VAL A 66 -33.74 -2.66 -19.54
CA VAL A 66 -34.63 -1.51 -19.72
C VAL A 66 -33.78 -0.27 -19.99
N GLU A 67 -33.99 0.38 -21.14
CA GLU A 67 -33.30 1.63 -21.48
C GLU A 67 -33.94 2.82 -20.79
N PHE A 68 -33.10 3.74 -20.28
CA PHE A 68 -33.57 4.99 -19.69
C PHE A 68 -34.15 5.93 -20.76
N LYS A 69 -35.31 6.53 -20.45
CA LYS A 69 -35.98 7.52 -21.30
C LYS A 69 -36.20 8.82 -20.55
N GLU A 70 -35.54 9.89 -21.00
CA GLU A 70 -35.70 11.23 -20.42
C GLU A 70 -37.14 11.75 -20.50
N THR A 71 -37.88 11.32 -21.54
CA THR A 71 -39.29 11.69 -21.77
C THR A 71 -40.26 11.01 -20.81
N ASP A 72 -39.83 9.95 -20.13
CA ASP A 72 -40.65 9.22 -19.17
C ASP A 72 -39.87 8.95 -17.87
N PRO A 73 -40.02 9.82 -16.87
CA PRO A 73 -39.37 9.65 -15.56
C PRO A 73 -39.74 8.35 -14.84
N GLN A 74 -40.84 7.66 -15.20
CA GLN A 74 -41.19 6.36 -14.61
C GLN A 74 -40.19 5.26 -14.99
N THR A 75 -39.45 5.43 -16.10
CA THR A 75 -38.40 4.50 -16.53
C THR A 75 -37.33 4.28 -15.46
N TRP A 76 -37.08 5.26 -14.58
CA TRP A 76 -36.18 5.08 -13.43
C TRP A 76 -36.65 4.00 -12.46
N ILE A 77 -37.96 3.93 -12.22
CA ILE A 77 -38.56 2.93 -11.32
C ILE A 77 -38.45 1.55 -11.96
N ASP A 78 -38.66 1.44 -13.26
CA ASP A 78 -38.55 0.18 -13.99
C ASP A 78 -37.11 -0.33 -14.07
N ILE A 79 -36.12 0.55 -14.23
CA ILE A 79 -34.69 0.22 -14.11
C ILE A 79 -34.38 -0.31 -12.70
N GLY A 80 -34.88 0.36 -11.67
CA GLY A 80 -34.72 -0.09 -10.29
C GLY A 80 -35.30 -1.49 -10.07
N ARG A 81 -36.51 -1.75 -10.59
CA ARG A 81 -37.15 -3.07 -10.50
C ARG A 81 -36.38 -4.15 -11.26
N TYR A 82 -35.91 -3.84 -12.46
CA TYR A 82 -35.07 -4.73 -13.27
C TYR A 82 -33.82 -5.17 -12.50
N HIS A 83 -33.11 -4.24 -11.85
CA HIS A 83 -31.91 -4.58 -11.09
C HIS A 83 -32.20 -5.46 -9.88
N ILE A 84 -33.32 -5.22 -9.18
CA ILE A 84 -33.75 -6.07 -8.06
C ILE A 84 -34.02 -7.50 -8.54
N GLU A 85 -34.71 -7.66 -9.67
CA GLU A 85 -35.01 -8.97 -10.25
C GLU A 85 -33.74 -9.72 -10.67
N VAL A 86 -32.81 -9.04 -11.34
CA VAL A 86 -31.50 -9.60 -11.70
C VAL A 86 -30.72 -10.03 -10.46
N GLU A 87 -30.70 -9.20 -9.41
CA GLU A 87 -29.99 -9.52 -8.17
C GLU A 87 -30.56 -10.77 -7.49
N LEU A 88 -31.90 -10.92 -7.47
CA LEU A 88 -32.57 -12.10 -6.96
C LEU A 88 -32.19 -13.37 -7.73
N LEU A 89 -32.18 -13.31 -9.06
CA LEU A 89 -31.79 -14.44 -9.92
C LEU A 89 -30.33 -14.85 -9.69
N LEU A 90 -29.44 -13.87 -9.55
CA LEU A 90 -28.00 -14.13 -9.34
C LEU A 90 -27.72 -14.67 -7.93
N LYS A 91 -28.40 -14.16 -6.90
CA LYS A 91 -28.32 -14.68 -5.53
C LYS A 91 -28.82 -16.12 -5.43
N ALA A 92 -29.95 -16.42 -6.08
CA ALA A 92 -30.46 -17.78 -6.16
C ALA A 92 -29.46 -18.74 -6.85
N CYS A 93 -28.77 -18.28 -7.90
CA CYS A 93 -27.75 -19.09 -8.58
C CYS A 93 -26.59 -19.50 -7.65
N VAL A 94 -26.08 -18.58 -6.82
CA VAL A 94 -24.96 -18.86 -5.91
C VAL A 94 -25.39 -19.55 -4.61
N GLY A 95 -26.67 -19.94 -4.50
CA GLY A 95 -27.23 -20.58 -3.32
C GLY A 95 -27.44 -19.63 -2.14
N GLU A 96 -27.39 -18.31 -2.36
CA GLU A 96 -27.63 -17.28 -1.36
C GLU A 96 -29.12 -16.92 -1.35
N THR A 97 -29.93 -17.81 -0.78
CA THR A 97 -31.36 -17.54 -0.54
C THR A 97 -31.53 -16.78 0.78
N ARG A 98 -31.76 -15.47 0.71
CA ARG A 98 -32.24 -14.67 1.85
C ARG A 98 -33.60 -14.07 1.52
#